data_AF-A0A2T2VEF9-F1
#
_entry.id   AF-A0A2T2VEF9-F1
#
_cell.length_a   1.000
_cell.length_b   1.000
_cell.length_c   1.000
_cell.angle_alpha   90.00
_cell.angle_beta   90.00
_cell.angle_gamma   90.00
#
_symmetry.space_group_name_H-M   'P 1'
#
loop_
_entity.id
_entity.type
_entity.pdbx_description
1 polymer ?
#
loop_
_entity_poly.entity_id
_entity_poly.type
_entity_poly.pdbx_seq_one_letter_code
_entity_poly.pdbx_strand_id
1 'polypeptide(L)'
;MTDLNTNPSKEGVSTHAIKDVWAYNKGEYLGTYTLPATIPVLKEGKESIELIAGIEVNGISTTRAQYPFFLQVQEKISLTPKKFDTLRPTFQYQQSTQFPFIEDFDEGNGFFNLNRVESMNDPEVRYGEGAGYLHIPASSDTTYYFESKDPFNVPAEGAPVFLELDYKSDVDITAGLRLIRGNKSSDQYKLGLRDQDNWNKIYINYTPEITKSNANQVKILFKVRINQINEDAEVYVDNVKLVN
;
A
#
# COMPACT_ATOMS: atom_id res chain seq x y z
N MET A 1 -2.28 19.71 1.70
CA MET A 1 -2.48 18.31 1.27
C MET A 1 -1.14 17.84 0.76
N THR A 2 -0.73 16.65 1.19
CA THR A 2 0.39 15.92 0.61
C THR A 2 -0.10 15.20 -0.63
N ASP A 3 0.82 14.96 -1.57
CA ASP A 3 0.50 14.31 -2.84
C ASP A 3 1.58 13.27 -3.19
N LEU A 4 1.28 12.36 -4.12
CA LEU A 4 2.21 11.40 -4.69
C LEU A 4 2.20 11.56 -6.21
N ASN A 5 3.36 11.83 -6.80
CA ASN A 5 3.52 11.82 -8.24
C ASN A 5 4.11 10.47 -8.68
N THR A 6 3.41 9.78 -9.59
CA THR A 6 3.84 8.49 -10.14
C THR A 6 3.96 8.56 -11.66
N ASN A 7 4.70 7.62 -12.26
CA ASN A 7 4.55 7.28 -13.66
C ASN A 7 3.51 6.14 -13.80
N PRO A 8 2.27 6.39 -14.25
CA PRO A 8 1.22 5.38 -14.25
C PRO A 8 1.59 4.09 -14.99
N SER A 9 2.31 4.20 -16.11
CA SER A 9 2.72 3.05 -16.93
C SER A 9 3.81 2.17 -16.30
N LYS A 10 4.48 2.64 -15.25
CA LYS A 10 5.62 1.95 -14.61
C LYS A 10 5.45 1.73 -13.11
N GLU A 11 4.66 2.56 -12.46
CA GLU A 11 4.52 2.66 -11.01
C GLU A 11 3.04 2.56 -10.58
N GLY A 12 2.11 2.49 -11.54
CA GLY A 12 0.67 2.45 -11.33
C GLY A 12 0.07 3.80 -10.91
N VAL A 13 -1.24 3.80 -10.62
CA VAL A 13 -1.99 4.98 -10.19
C VAL A 13 -1.38 5.58 -8.92
N SER A 14 -1.45 6.92 -8.82
CA SER A 14 -0.99 7.72 -7.70
C SER A 14 -1.93 7.65 -6.48
N THR A 15 -2.15 6.46 -5.92
CA THR A 15 -2.88 6.28 -4.65
C THR A 15 -1.92 6.18 -3.47
N HIS A 16 -2.25 6.82 -2.34
CA HIS A 16 -1.41 6.78 -1.14
C HIS A 16 -2.19 6.92 0.16
N ALA A 17 -1.61 6.43 1.26
CA ALA A 17 -2.03 6.73 2.63
C ALA A 17 -0.85 7.22 3.49
N ILE A 18 -0.13 8.23 2.98
CA ILE A 18 0.86 8.98 3.74
C ILE A 18 0.14 9.76 4.85
N LYS A 19 0.35 9.35 6.10
CA LYS A 19 -0.32 9.92 7.27
C LYS A 19 0.62 10.74 8.14
N ASP A 20 1.94 10.48 8.06
CA ASP A 20 2.93 11.18 8.86
C ASP A 20 4.07 11.70 8.00
N VAL A 21 4.85 12.60 8.58
CA VAL A 21 6.15 13.02 8.06
C VAL A 21 7.19 12.99 9.15
N TRP A 22 8.35 12.42 8.85
CA TRP A 22 9.58 12.67 9.60
C TRP A 22 10.21 13.92 9.03
N ALA A 23 10.32 14.95 9.86
CA ALA A 23 10.82 16.24 9.45
C ALA A 23 12.24 16.46 9.98
N TYR A 24 13.11 16.94 9.11
CA TYR A 24 14.47 17.35 9.45
C TYR A 24 14.74 18.76 8.90
N ASN A 25 15.68 19.47 9.48
CA ASN A 25 16.25 20.68 8.91
C ASN A 25 17.77 20.52 8.79
N LYS A 26 18.29 20.43 7.57
CA LYS A 26 19.72 20.20 7.31
C LYS A 26 20.28 19.01 8.12
N GLY A 27 19.53 17.91 8.16
CA GLY A 27 19.86 16.71 8.94
C GLY A 27 19.51 16.75 10.44
N GLU A 28 19.12 17.90 11.02
CA GLU A 28 18.64 17.98 12.40
C GLU A 28 17.20 17.47 12.50
N TYR A 29 16.96 16.40 13.25
CA TYR A 29 15.62 15.83 13.42
C TYR A 29 14.71 16.78 14.22
N LEU A 30 13.61 17.21 13.60
CA LEU A 30 12.62 18.10 14.21
C LEU A 30 11.53 17.32 14.93
N GLY A 31 11.14 16.16 14.38
CA GLY A 31 10.08 15.31 14.93
C GLY A 31 9.34 14.50 13.87
N THR A 32 8.41 13.67 14.34
CA THR A 32 7.42 12.98 13.51
C THR A 32 6.07 13.63 13.74
N TYR A 33 5.36 13.95 12.67
CA TYR A 33 4.09 14.67 12.76
C TYR A 33 3.02 14.00 11.90
N THR A 34 1.86 13.75 12.49
CA THR A 34 0.67 13.30 11.77
C THR A 34 0.05 14.46 11.01
N LEU A 35 -0.19 14.25 9.72
CA LEU A 35 -0.65 15.27 8.78
C LEU A 35 -2.18 15.50 8.86
N PRO A 36 -2.66 16.73 8.58
CA PRO A 36 -1.87 17.95 8.42
C PRO A 36 -1.29 18.42 9.76
N ALA A 37 -0.06 18.94 9.75
CA ALA A 37 0.65 19.35 10.96
C ALA A 37 1.26 20.76 10.86
N THR A 38 1.42 21.40 12.02
CA THR A 38 2.27 22.58 12.20
C THR A 38 3.59 22.13 12.83
N ILE A 39 4.70 22.32 12.11
CA ILE A 39 6.03 21.87 12.52
C ILE A 39 6.80 23.08 13.08
N PRO A 40 7.14 23.10 14.39
CA PRO A 40 7.93 24.18 14.95
C PRO A 40 9.39 24.07 14.49
N VAL A 41 9.93 25.18 13.97
CA VAL A 41 11.35 25.28 13.59
C VAL A 41 11.95 26.48 14.31
N LEU A 42 12.86 26.22 15.26
CA LEU A 42 13.51 27.25 16.07
C LEU A 42 14.78 27.81 15.37
N LYS A 43 14.62 28.24 14.11
CA LYS A 43 15.68 28.82 13.28
C LYS A 43 15.12 30.01 12.49
N GLU A 44 16.01 30.85 11.95
CA GLU A 44 15.67 32.04 11.18
C GLU A 44 16.48 32.09 9.88
N GLY A 45 15.93 32.70 8.84
CA GLY A 45 16.60 32.84 7.54
C GLY A 45 16.38 31.64 6.61
N LYS A 46 17.34 31.39 5.72
CA LYS A 46 17.23 30.37 4.66
C LYS A 46 17.52 28.96 5.21
N GLU A 47 16.50 28.14 5.27
CA GLU A 47 16.54 26.77 5.76
C GLU A 47 16.14 25.76 4.67
N SER A 48 16.45 24.49 4.91
CA SER A 48 16.13 23.39 3.98
C SER A 48 15.45 22.29 4.78
N ILE A 49 14.13 22.20 4.63
CA ILE A 49 13.32 21.20 5.32
C ILE A 49 13.31 19.93 4.49
N GLU A 50 13.71 18.84 5.11
CA GLU A 50 13.65 17.49 4.55
C GLU A 50 12.45 16.76 5.16
N LEU A 51 11.60 16.20 4.30
CA LEU A 51 10.41 15.46 4.70
C LEU A 51 10.48 14.03 4.16
N ILE A 52 10.36 13.06 5.05
CA ILE A 52 10.28 11.63 4.71
C ILE A 52 8.86 11.16 5.00
N ALA A 53 8.22 10.54 4.01
CA ALA A 53 6.85 10.06 4.09
C ALA A 53 6.69 8.95 5.13
N GLY A 54 5.62 9.04 5.90
CA GLY A 54 5.23 8.11 6.94
C GLY A 54 3.93 7.38 6.64
N ILE A 55 3.92 6.07 6.86
CA ILE A 55 2.76 5.19 6.67
C ILE A 55 2.45 4.37 7.93
N GLU A 56 1.21 3.87 8.01
CA GLU A 56 0.83 2.83 8.98
C GLU A 56 1.17 1.45 8.38
N VAL A 57 2.17 0.78 8.95
CA VAL A 57 2.61 -0.54 8.48
C VAL A 57 1.61 -1.59 8.93
N ASN A 58 1.19 -2.44 7.99
CA ASN A 58 0.17 -3.48 8.19
C ASN A 58 -1.17 -2.91 8.70
N GLY A 59 -1.48 -1.64 8.41
CA GLY A 59 -2.72 -0.99 8.87
C GLY A 59 -2.80 -0.78 10.38
N ILE A 60 -1.70 -0.94 11.12
CA ILE A 60 -1.66 -0.76 12.58
C ILE A 60 -1.24 0.68 12.88
N SER A 61 -2.17 1.46 13.44
CA SER A 61 -1.95 2.89 13.71
C SER A 61 -0.82 3.21 14.68
N THR A 62 -0.44 2.25 15.54
CA THR A 62 0.70 2.35 16.46
C THR A 62 2.03 1.92 15.82
N THR A 63 2.00 1.29 14.65
CA THR A 63 3.18 0.84 13.92
C THR A 63 3.42 1.76 12.71
N ARG A 64 3.81 3.01 12.99
CA ARG A 64 4.15 4.00 11.97
C ARG A 64 5.62 3.88 11.61
N ALA A 65 5.93 3.98 10.32
CA ALA A 65 7.31 3.92 9.83
C ALA A 65 7.52 4.85 8.62
N GLN A 66 8.78 5.24 8.40
CA GLN A 66 9.20 5.84 7.13
C GLN A 66 8.97 4.84 6.00
N TYR A 67 8.33 5.28 4.92
CA TYR A 67 8.13 4.42 3.77
C TYR A 67 9.42 4.33 2.94
N PRO A 68 10.05 3.15 2.81
CA PRO A 68 11.41 3.04 2.28
C PRO A 68 11.52 3.33 0.78
N PHE A 69 10.40 3.26 0.05
CA PHE A 69 10.39 3.39 -1.41
C PHE A 69 10.11 4.81 -1.91
N PHE A 70 9.73 5.75 -1.04
CA PHE A 70 9.59 7.14 -1.43
C PHE A 70 10.90 7.91 -1.29
N LEU A 71 11.12 8.84 -2.21
CA LEU A 71 12.19 9.81 -2.12
C LEU A 71 11.84 10.86 -1.06
N GLN A 72 12.83 11.27 -0.28
CA GLN A 72 12.68 12.42 0.62
C GLN A 72 12.43 13.70 -0.18
N VAL A 73 11.52 14.54 0.29
CA VAL A 73 11.24 15.85 -0.29
C VAL A 73 12.13 16.88 0.38
N GLN A 74 12.74 17.78 -0.39
CA GLN A 74 13.56 18.88 0.12
C GLN A 74 12.97 20.23 -0.28
N GLU A 75 12.55 21.01 0.71
CA GLU A 75 11.94 22.32 0.53
C GLU A 75 12.82 23.43 1.08
N LYS A 76 13.19 24.39 0.23
CA LYS A 76 13.96 25.57 0.65
C LYS A 76 13.00 26.67 1.09
N ILE A 77 13.08 27.05 2.37
CA ILE A 77 12.17 28.05 2.97
C ILE A 77 12.94 29.20 3.61
N SER A 78 12.29 30.36 3.70
CA SER A 78 12.81 31.52 4.43
C SER A 78 12.02 31.75 5.71
N LEU A 79 12.56 31.33 6.85
CA LEU A 79 11.91 31.43 8.15
C LEU A 79 12.02 32.84 8.73
N THR A 80 10.87 33.39 9.13
CA THR A 80 10.77 34.66 9.85
C THR A 80 10.14 34.39 11.23
N PRO A 81 10.66 34.99 12.32
CA PRO A 81 10.10 34.81 13.66
C PRO A 81 8.59 35.05 13.72
N LYS A 82 7.88 34.14 14.41
CA LYS A 82 6.43 34.22 14.67
C LYS A 82 5.56 34.26 13.40
N LYS A 83 6.08 33.84 12.26
CA LYS A 83 5.30 33.66 11.02
C LYS A 83 5.08 32.18 10.74
N PHE A 84 3.95 31.91 10.08
CA PHE A 84 3.62 30.58 9.57
C PHE A 84 3.87 30.56 8.07
N ASP A 85 4.37 29.43 7.59
CA ASP A 85 4.44 29.07 6.17
C ASP A 85 3.72 27.74 5.97
N THR A 86 3.31 27.42 4.75
CA THR A 86 2.57 26.20 4.42
C THR A 86 3.27 25.43 3.31
N LEU A 87 3.80 24.26 3.66
CA LEU A 87 4.34 23.30 2.69
C LEU A 87 3.27 22.30 2.24
N ARG A 88 3.34 21.92 0.97
CA ARG A 88 2.48 20.90 0.34
C ARG A 88 3.37 19.93 -0.43
N PRO A 89 4.07 19.01 0.28
CA PRO A 89 5.05 18.16 -0.37
C PRO A 89 4.37 17.17 -1.33
N THR A 90 5.02 16.97 -2.47
CA THR A 90 4.67 15.91 -3.43
C THR A 90 5.79 14.86 -3.39
N PHE A 91 5.46 13.66 -2.91
CA PHE A 91 6.39 12.53 -2.86
C PHE A 91 6.46 11.85 -4.22
N GLN A 92 7.52 11.05 -4.41
CA GLN A 92 7.78 10.25 -5.60
C GLN A 92 8.44 8.95 -5.19
N TYR A 93 8.29 7.88 -5.97
CA TYR A 93 9.08 6.67 -5.76
C TYR A 93 10.57 6.94 -6.04
N GLN A 94 11.45 6.17 -5.41
CA GLN A 94 12.87 6.19 -5.71
C GLN A 94 13.12 5.53 -7.07
N GLN A 95 14.12 5.99 -7.81
CA GLN A 95 14.47 5.40 -9.11
C GLN A 95 14.88 3.93 -9.03
N SER A 96 15.35 3.48 -7.87
CA SER A 96 15.72 2.09 -7.60
C SER A 96 14.54 1.19 -7.29
N THR A 97 13.38 1.75 -6.92
CA THR A 97 12.18 0.97 -6.60
C THR A 97 11.74 0.15 -7.79
N GLN A 98 11.52 -1.13 -7.57
CA GLN A 98 11.00 -2.04 -8.57
C GLN A 98 9.55 -2.41 -8.24
N PHE A 99 8.79 -2.66 -9.31
CA PHE A 99 7.40 -3.12 -9.23
C PHE A 99 7.26 -4.45 -9.97
N PRO A 100 7.65 -5.58 -9.36
CA PRO A 100 7.50 -6.89 -10.00
C PRO A 100 6.06 -7.23 -10.40
N PHE A 101 5.08 -6.59 -9.76
CA PHE A 101 3.66 -6.75 -10.07
C PHE A 101 2.92 -5.42 -9.88
N ILE A 102 2.11 -5.05 -10.85
CA ILE A 102 1.13 -3.96 -10.81
C ILE A 102 -0.15 -4.51 -11.44
N GLU A 103 -1.25 -4.39 -10.72
CA GLU A 103 -2.59 -4.71 -11.22
C GLU A 103 -3.55 -3.59 -10.85
N ASP A 104 -4.03 -2.90 -11.89
CA ASP A 104 -5.02 -1.83 -11.85
C ASP A 104 -6.37 -2.24 -12.47
N PHE A 105 -6.48 -3.47 -12.97
CA PHE A 105 -7.68 -4.01 -13.60
C PHE A 105 -8.22 -3.18 -14.77
N ASP A 106 -7.41 -2.33 -15.42
CA ASP A 106 -7.88 -1.49 -16.53
C ASP A 106 -8.07 -2.30 -17.82
N GLU A 107 -7.08 -3.14 -18.15
CA GLU A 107 -7.08 -3.94 -19.39
C GLU A 107 -7.30 -5.44 -19.15
N GLY A 108 -7.24 -5.88 -17.89
CA GLY A 108 -7.19 -7.31 -17.58
C GLY A 108 -7.34 -7.63 -16.11
N ASN A 109 -6.93 -8.85 -15.76
CA ASN A 109 -6.98 -9.33 -14.39
C ASN A 109 -5.87 -10.37 -14.19
N GLY A 110 -4.93 -10.04 -13.32
CA GLY A 110 -3.75 -10.82 -12.97
C GLY A 110 -3.99 -11.83 -11.85
N PHE A 111 -5.23 -12.09 -11.45
CA PHE A 111 -5.60 -13.02 -10.39
C PHE A 111 -6.41 -14.23 -10.91
N PHE A 112 -6.24 -15.38 -10.25
CA PHE A 112 -7.15 -16.52 -10.36
C PHE A 112 -8.25 -16.39 -9.30
N ASN A 113 -9.47 -16.83 -9.66
CA ASN A 113 -10.65 -16.86 -8.78
C ASN A 113 -11.09 -15.49 -8.22
N LEU A 114 -10.71 -14.42 -8.91
CA LEU A 114 -11.21 -13.07 -8.70
C LEU A 114 -11.81 -12.61 -10.02
N ASN A 115 -13.03 -12.07 -10.01
CA ASN A 115 -13.62 -11.51 -11.21
C ASN A 115 -13.12 -10.08 -11.44
N ARG A 116 -13.39 -9.54 -12.62
CA ARG A 116 -13.20 -8.12 -12.92
C ARG A 116 -14.57 -7.51 -13.19
N VAL A 117 -14.82 -6.35 -12.60
CA VAL A 117 -15.97 -5.48 -12.94
C VAL A 117 -15.47 -4.25 -13.67
N GLU A 118 -16.34 -3.65 -14.48
CA GLU A 118 -16.02 -2.48 -15.30
C GLU A 118 -16.72 -1.23 -14.75
N SER A 119 -16.05 -0.08 -14.85
CA SER A 119 -16.55 1.21 -14.35
C SER A 119 -17.90 1.63 -14.93
N MET A 120 -18.17 1.26 -16.19
CA MET A 120 -19.45 1.54 -16.84
C MET A 120 -20.63 0.72 -16.27
N ASN A 121 -20.34 -0.40 -15.58
CA ASN A 121 -21.32 -1.34 -15.07
C ASN A 121 -21.42 -1.32 -13.54
N ASP A 122 -20.40 -0.80 -12.85
CA ASP A 122 -20.34 -0.78 -11.40
C ASP A 122 -19.80 0.58 -10.89
N PRO A 123 -20.62 1.38 -10.17
CA PRO A 123 -20.21 2.68 -9.64
C PRO A 123 -19.17 2.59 -8.52
N GLU A 124 -18.88 1.40 -7.98
CA GLU A 124 -17.85 1.19 -6.96
C GLU A 124 -16.43 1.17 -7.52
N VAL A 125 -16.28 1.02 -8.85
CA VAL A 125 -14.98 1.18 -9.51
C VAL A 125 -14.53 2.63 -9.37
N ARG A 126 -13.48 2.81 -8.57
CA ARG A 126 -13.00 4.13 -8.17
C ARG A 126 -11.91 4.68 -9.08
N TYR A 127 -11.11 3.81 -9.67
CA TYR A 127 -9.94 4.17 -10.45
C TYR A 127 -10.06 3.50 -11.82
N GLY A 128 -9.62 4.22 -12.86
CA GLY A 128 -9.54 3.67 -14.22
C GLY A 128 -10.85 3.07 -14.74
N GLU A 129 -10.73 1.93 -15.42
CA GLU A 129 -11.78 1.25 -16.18
C GLU A 129 -12.30 -0.02 -15.50
N GLY A 130 -11.64 -0.52 -14.46
CA GLY A 130 -12.09 -1.72 -13.77
C GLY A 130 -11.55 -1.90 -12.35
N ALA A 131 -12.07 -2.91 -11.67
CA ALA A 131 -11.58 -3.35 -10.37
C ALA A 131 -11.70 -4.86 -10.23
N GLY A 132 -10.86 -5.44 -9.37
CA GLY A 132 -11.01 -6.82 -8.94
C GLY A 132 -12.24 -6.94 -8.03
N TYR A 133 -13.07 -7.94 -8.29
CA TYR A 133 -14.36 -8.11 -7.63
C TYR A 133 -14.62 -9.56 -7.25
N LEU A 134 -15.13 -9.76 -6.04
CA LEU A 134 -15.63 -11.02 -5.55
C LEU A 134 -17.01 -10.80 -4.92
N HIS A 135 -18.02 -11.40 -5.56
CA HIS A 135 -19.36 -11.53 -5.00
C HIS A 135 -19.45 -12.76 -4.11
N ILE A 136 -19.98 -12.59 -2.90
CA ILE A 136 -20.13 -13.63 -1.90
C ILE A 136 -21.60 -13.73 -1.53
N PRO A 137 -22.33 -14.75 -2.02
CA PRO A 137 -23.72 -14.93 -1.64
C PRO A 137 -23.88 -15.19 -0.14
N ALA A 138 -25.06 -14.86 0.38
CA ALA A 138 -25.49 -15.23 1.73
C ALA A 138 -25.18 -16.72 1.99
N SER A 139 -24.29 -16.97 2.95
CA SER A 139 -23.72 -18.30 3.16
C SER A 139 -23.19 -18.48 4.59
N SER A 140 -23.00 -19.74 4.95
CA SER A 140 -22.34 -20.14 6.19
C SER A 140 -21.21 -21.10 5.88
N ASP A 141 -20.17 -21.05 6.70
CA ASP A 141 -19.03 -21.97 6.66
C ASP A 141 -18.34 -22.12 5.28
N THR A 142 -18.18 -21.00 4.55
CA THR A 142 -17.53 -20.99 3.23
C THR A 142 -16.19 -20.26 3.27
N THR A 143 -15.26 -20.63 2.39
CA THR A 143 -13.98 -19.93 2.22
C THR A 143 -13.69 -19.68 0.75
N TYR A 144 -13.38 -18.44 0.41
CA TYR A 144 -12.97 -18.03 -0.92
C TYR A 144 -11.47 -17.74 -0.93
N TYR A 145 -10.82 -18.06 -2.04
CA TYR A 145 -9.38 -17.84 -2.24
C TYR A 145 -9.15 -17.24 -3.61
N PHE A 146 -8.32 -16.21 -3.67
CA PHE A 146 -7.79 -15.68 -4.92
C PHE A 146 -6.29 -15.40 -4.79
N GLU A 147 -5.57 -15.60 -5.88
CA GLU A 147 -4.11 -15.48 -5.92
C GLU A 147 -3.63 -14.90 -7.24
N SER A 148 -2.45 -14.27 -7.23
CA SER A 148 -1.83 -13.82 -8.49
C SER A 148 -1.65 -15.00 -9.45
N LYS A 149 -1.71 -14.76 -10.76
CA LYS A 149 -1.55 -15.83 -11.76
C LYS A 149 -0.11 -16.33 -11.77
N ASP A 150 0.82 -15.39 -11.82
CA ASP A 150 2.26 -15.66 -11.90
C ASP A 150 2.95 -15.51 -10.53
N PRO A 151 4.10 -16.19 -10.35
CA PRO A 151 5.04 -15.89 -9.28
C PRO A 151 5.97 -14.73 -9.67
N PHE A 152 6.34 -13.91 -8.70
CA PHE A 152 7.21 -12.75 -8.88
C PHE A 152 8.52 -12.93 -8.14
N ASN A 153 9.63 -12.56 -8.78
CA ASN A 153 10.93 -12.56 -8.13
C ASN A 153 10.98 -11.49 -7.03
N VAL A 154 11.55 -11.85 -5.89
CA VAL A 154 11.80 -10.94 -4.77
C VAL A 154 13.28 -10.95 -4.42
N PRO A 155 13.83 -9.83 -3.92
CA PRO A 155 15.22 -9.78 -3.51
C PRO A 155 15.47 -10.75 -2.36
N ALA A 156 16.69 -11.28 -2.32
CA ALA A 156 17.19 -11.99 -1.16
C ALA A 156 17.63 -11.00 -0.07
N GLU A 157 17.98 -11.51 1.12
CA GLU A 157 18.81 -10.78 2.10
C GLU A 157 18.18 -9.54 2.78
N GLY A 158 16.89 -9.58 3.09
CA GLY A 158 16.28 -8.59 4.00
C GLY A 158 16.02 -7.21 3.38
N ALA A 159 16.22 -7.07 2.06
CA ALA A 159 15.76 -5.89 1.34
C ALA A 159 14.23 -5.70 1.52
N PRO A 160 13.75 -4.46 1.67
CA PRO A 160 12.33 -4.19 1.88
C PRO A 160 11.46 -4.78 0.77
N VAL A 161 10.39 -5.49 1.14
CA VAL A 161 9.35 -5.95 0.21
C VAL A 161 7.98 -5.66 0.82
N PHE A 162 7.16 -4.91 0.09
CA PHE A 162 5.82 -4.51 0.51
C PHE A 162 4.77 -4.86 -0.53
N LEU A 163 3.55 -5.11 -0.05
CA LEU A 163 2.35 -5.08 -0.87
C LEU A 163 1.62 -3.75 -0.60
N GLU A 164 1.37 -2.99 -1.64
CA GLU A 164 0.41 -1.88 -1.62
C GLU A 164 -0.92 -2.36 -2.20
N LEU A 165 -2.03 -1.97 -1.59
CA LEU A 165 -3.36 -2.40 -1.99
C LEU A 165 -4.38 -1.31 -1.69
N ASP A 166 -5.23 -0.99 -2.66
CA ASP A 166 -6.51 -0.32 -2.42
C ASP A 166 -7.60 -1.37 -2.31
N TYR A 167 -8.45 -1.30 -1.29
CA TYR A 167 -9.55 -2.25 -1.10
C TYR A 167 -10.78 -1.60 -0.49
N LYS A 168 -11.95 -2.18 -0.78
CA LYS A 168 -13.25 -1.92 -0.15
C LYS A 168 -13.92 -3.28 0.05
N SER A 169 -14.55 -3.53 1.20
CA SER A 169 -15.02 -4.88 1.51
C SER A 169 -16.08 -4.88 2.60
N ASP A 170 -17.13 -5.68 2.42
CA ASP A 170 -18.17 -5.89 3.45
C ASP A 170 -17.75 -6.93 4.50
N VAL A 171 -16.64 -7.63 4.26
CA VAL A 171 -16.11 -8.72 5.11
C VAL A 171 -14.61 -8.64 5.27
N ASP A 172 -14.08 -9.29 6.32
CA ASP A 172 -12.63 -9.35 6.56
C ASP A 172 -11.91 -10.16 5.45
N ILE A 173 -10.82 -9.61 4.92
CA ILE A 173 -9.93 -10.27 3.94
C ILE A 173 -8.63 -10.64 4.64
N THR A 174 -8.17 -11.88 4.51
CA THR A 174 -6.82 -12.26 4.97
C THR A 174 -5.83 -12.19 3.82
N ALA A 175 -4.83 -11.31 3.93
CA ALA A 175 -3.73 -11.18 2.96
C ALA A 175 -2.52 -12.04 3.35
N GLY A 176 -1.85 -12.62 2.36
CA GLY A 176 -0.71 -13.50 2.52
C GLY A 176 0.15 -13.61 1.27
N LEU A 177 1.21 -14.42 1.37
CA LEU A 177 2.06 -14.80 0.24
C LEU A 177 2.22 -16.31 0.18
N ARG A 178 2.29 -16.86 -1.03
CA ARG A 178 2.91 -18.16 -1.26
C ARG A 178 4.40 -17.93 -1.45
N LEU A 179 5.20 -18.35 -0.48
CA LEU A 179 6.65 -18.23 -0.51
C LEU A 179 7.24 -19.40 -1.29
N ILE A 180 8.07 -19.14 -2.29
CA ILE A 180 8.61 -20.14 -3.22
C ILE A 180 10.14 -20.13 -3.17
N ARG A 181 10.72 -21.34 -3.05
CA ARG A 181 12.17 -21.57 -3.12
C ARG A 181 12.45 -22.86 -3.88
N GLY A 182 12.79 -22.73 -5.17
CA GLY A 182 12.91 -23.88 -6.07
C GLY A 182 11.57 -24.63 -6.17
N ASN A 183 11.58 -25.95 -5.96
CA ASN A 183 10.36 -26.77 -6.03
C ASN A 183 9.54 -26.79 -4.73
N LYS A 184 9.94 -26.02 -3.71
CA LYS A 184 9.21 -25.92 -2.43
C LYS A 184 8.39 -24.65 -2.41
N SER A 185 7.15 -24.76 -1.95
CA SER A 185 6.30 -23.60 -1.65
C SER A 185 5.57 -23.75 -0.33
N SER A 186 5.24 -22.63 0.30
CA SER A 186 4.45 -22.58 1.53
C SER A 186 3.61 -21.32 1.60
N ASP A 187 2.32 -21.47 1.91
CA ASP A 187 1.41 -20.35 2.08
C ASP A 187 1.60 -19.74 3.46
N GLN A 188 1.75 -18.42 3.52
CA GLN A 188 1.89 -17.64 4.75
C GLN A 188 0.88 -16.50 4.74
N TYR A 189 -0.21 -16.67 5.48
CA TYR A 189 -1.18 -15.62 5.74
C TYR A 189 -0.69 -14.77 6.92
N LYS A 190 -0.65 -13.44 6.72
CA LYS A 190 -0.01 -12.50 7.65
C LYS A 190 -1.02 -11.64 8.39
N LEU A 191 -1.96 -11.06 7.66
CA LEU A 191 -2.76 -9.94 8.14
C LEU A 191 -4.23 -10.08 7.73
N GLY A 192 -5.14 -9.83 8.67
CA GLY A 192 -6.55 -9.57 8.37
C GLY A 192 -6.77 -8.09 8.09
N LEU A 193 -7.30 -7.79 6.92
CA LEU A 193 -7.84 -6.50 6.51
C LEU A 193 -9.30 -6.48 6.96
N ARG A 194 -9.67 -5.46 7.74
CA ARG A 194 -11.04 -5.32 8.24
C ARG A 194 -11.99 -4.93 7.12
N ASP A 195 -13.25 -5.28 7.25
CA ASP A 195 -14.34 -4.67 6.49
C ASP A 195 -14.25 -3.13 6.52
N GLN A 196 -14.52 -2.51 5.37
CA GLN A 196 -14.48 -1.06 5.15
C GLN A 196 -15.49 -0.67 4.07
N ASP A 197 -16.45 0.18 4.43
CA ASP A 197 -17.47 0.72 3.50
C ASP A 197 -16.86 1.62 2.41
N ASN A 198 -15.66 2.16 2.65
CA ASN A 198 -14.96 3.07 1.75
C ASN A 198 -13.62 2.46 1.31
N TRP A 199 -13.21 2.81 0.09
CA TRP A 199 -11.89 2.49 -0.43
C TRP A 199 -10.78 2.96 0.51
N ASN A 200 -9.91 2.02 0.89
CA ASN A 200 -8.82 2.23 1.82
C ASN A 200 -7.50 1.71 1.24
N LYS A 201 -6.42 2.48 1.42
CA LYS A 201 -5.07 2.09 1.02
C LYS A 201 -4.35 1.44 2.21
N ILE A 202 -3.71 0.30 1.98
CA ILE A 202 -2.86 -0.37 2.97
C ILE A 202 -1.47 -0.71 2.40
N TYR A 203 -0.49 -0.70 3.30
CA TYR A 203 0.88 -1.13 3.06
C TYR A 203 1.22 -2.32 3.95
N ILE A 204 1.49 -3.48 3.37
CA ILE A 204 1.78 -4.71 4.10
C ILE A 204 3.26 -5.05 3.93
N ASN A 205 4.00 -5.07 5.03
CA ASN A 205 5.44 -5.37 5.00
C ASN A 205 5.66 -6.89 5.01
N TYR A 206 6.11 -7.48 3.91
CA TYR A 206 6.41 -8.92 3.82
C TYR A 206 7.90 -9.27 3.96
N THR A 207 8.75 -8.26 4.15
CA THR A 207 10.20 -8.43 4.35
C THR A 207 10.54 -9.52 5.37
N PRO A 208 9.91 -9.58 6.57
CA PRO A 208 10.24 -10.61 7.56
C PRO A 208 9.93 -12.04 7.10
N GLU A 209 8.77 -12.26 6.47
CA GLU A 209 8.34 -13.58 6.00
C GLU A 209 9.21 -14.10 4.85
N ILE A 210 9.55 -13.23 3.90
CA ILE A 210 10.43 -13.55 2.77
C ILE A 210 11.84 -13.88 3.29
N THR A 211 12.37 -13.04 4.18
CA THR A 211 13.70 -13.24 4.76
C THR A 211 13.79 -14.55 5.55
N LYS A 212 12.80 -14.82 6.42
CA LYS A 212 12.77 -16.03 7.25
C LYS A 212 12.68 -17.31 6.41
N SER A 213 11.95 -17.28 5.30
CA SER A 213 11.77 -18.45 4.41
C SER A 213 12.91 -18.65 3.41
N ASN A 214 13.74 -17.61 3.19
CA ASN A 214 14.69 -17.54 2.07
C ASN A 214 14.01 -17.78 0.71
N ALA A 215 12.78 -17.29 0.56
CA ALA A 215 12.07 -17.33 -0.71
C ALA A 215 12.72 -16.39 -1.72
N ASN A 216 12.82 -16.83 -2.97
CA ASN A 216 13.28 -16.00 -4.08
C ASN A 216 12.14 -15.63 -5.04
N GLN A 217 10.98 -16.26 -4.87
CA GLN A 217 9.76 -15.96 -5.60
C GLN A 217 8.55 -15.96 -4.66
N VAL A 218 7.53 -15.17 -4.99
CA VAL A 218 6.27 -15.13 -4.23
C VAL A 218 5.06 -15.09 -5.15
N LYS A 219 3.93 -15.67 -4.72
CA LYS A 219 2.60 -15.33 -5.25
C LYS A 219 1.83 -14.54 -4.19
N ILE A 220 1.01 -13.59 -4.63
CA ILE A 220 0.12 -12.84 -3.73
C ILE A 220 -1.10 -13.70 -3.45
N LEU A 221 -1.49 -13.84 -2.18
CA LEU A 221 -2.63 -14.65 -1.75
C LEU A 221 -3.63 -13.80 -0.97
N PHE A 222 -4.90 -14.02 -1.23
CA PHE A 222 -5.99 -13.51 -0.42
C PHE A 222 -6.98 -14.63 -0.10
N LYS A 223 -7.57 -14.54 1.09
CA LYS A 223 -8.55 -15.48 1.59
C LYS A 223 -9.67 -14.75 2.32
N VAL A 224 -10.91 -15.09 2.03
CA VAL A 224 -12.09 -14.58 2.74
C VAL A 224 -12.79 -15.75 3.41
N ARG A 225 -12.94 -15.71 4.73
CA ARG A 225 -13.54 -16.79 5.53
C ARG A 225 -14.89 -16.33 6.08
N ILE A 226 -15.97 -16.95 5.60
CA ILE A 226 -17.33 -16.63 5.98
C ILE A 226 -17.84 -17.63 7.02
N ASN A 227 -17.87 -17.22 8.29
CA ASN A 227 -18.50 -18.04 9.32
C ASN A 227 -20.02 -18.06 9.12
N GLN A 228 -20.63 -16.89 9.03
CA GLN A 228 -22.03 -16.69 8.67
C GLN A 228 -22.25 -15.24 8.20
N ILE A 229 -22.93 -15.07 7.07
CA ILE A 229 -23.51 -13.80 6.60
C ILE A 229 -24.95 -14.08 6.14
N ASN A 230 -25.86 -13.13 6.37
CA ASN A 230 -27.28 -13.31 6.06
C ASN A 230 -27.70 -12.58 4.77
N GLU A 231 -26.82 -11.74 4.25
CA GLU A 231 -26.97 -10.98 3.01
C GLU A 231 -25.71 -11.21 2.18
N ASP A 232 -25.80 -10.94 0.88
CA ASP A 232 -24.66 -11.00 0.00
C ASP A 232 -23.62 -9.96 0.42
N ALA A 233 -22.35 -10.28 0.24
CA ALA A 233 -21.22 -9.43 0.56
C ALA A 233 -20.34 -9.24 -0.67
N GLU A 234 -19.72 -8.08 -0.77
CA GLU A 234 -18.89 -7.69 -1.88
C GLU A 234 -17.48 -7.36 -1.41
N VAL A 235 -16.50 -7.76 -2.22
CA VAL A 235 -15.09 -7.47 -2.01
C VAL A 235 -14.53 -6.87 -3.27
N TYR A 236 -13.97 -5.68 -3.14
CA TYR A 236 -13.31 -4.94 -4.19
C TYR A 236 -11.82 -4.76 -3.86
N VAL A 237 -10.96 -5.04 -4.83
CA VAL A 237 -9.52 -4.81 -4.75
C VAL A 237 -9.03 -4.12 -6.00
N ASP A 238 -8.09 -3.20 -5.85
CA ASP A 238 -7.53 -2.44 -6.95
C ASP A 238 -6.12 -1.93 -6.60
N ASN A 239 -5.39 -1.45 -7.60
CA ASN A 239 -4.06 -0.85 -7.48
C ASN A 239 -3.11 -1.68 -6.62
N VAL A 240 -3.09 -2.99 -6.91
CA VAL A 240 -2.28 -3.98 -6.21
C VAL A 240 -0.85 -3.88 -6.72
N LYS A 241 0.10 -3.54 -5.84
CA LYS A 241 1.51 -3.39 -6.20
C LYS A 241 2.39 -4.23 -5.29
N LEU A 242 3.19 -5.12 -5.87
CA LEU A 242 4.33 -5.69 -5.16
C LEU A 242 5.52 -4.77 -5.38
N VAL A 243 6.13 -4.28 -4.30
CA VAL A 243 7.17 -3.24 -4.35
C VAL A 243 8.42 -3.72 -3.61
N ASN A 244 9.60 -3.56 -4.22
CA ASN A 244 10.90 -3.87 -3.61
C ASN A 244 12.06 -2.97 -4.06
#